data_AF-A0A7S4KQD4-F1
#
_entry.id   AF-A0A7S4KQD4-F1
#
_cell.length_a   1.000
_cell.length_b   1.000
_cell.length_c   1.000
_cell.angle_alpha   90.00
_cell.angle_beta   90.00
_cell.angle_gamma   90.00
#
_symmetry.space_group_name_H-M   'P 1'
#
loop_
_entity.id
_entity.type
_entity.pdbx_description
1 polymer ?
#
loop_
_entity_poly.entity_id
_entity_poly.type
_entity_poly.pdbx_seq_one_letter_code
_entity_poly.pdbx_strand_id
1 'polypeptide(L)'
;KPCLVLLCSPPGAGKSFFSNQIAEELKGRHQMSKAFIDGSDDRLVDMALTEILECEIADSSAHLFLIVDEFHMLKDVHKVQLFQWLRLNVRRLHVLLIANRKDSRDLEHLKQLKEDGTKIGIEPERVVDIVTRLGNALLSEVMDP
;
A
#
# COMPACT_ATOMS: atom_id res chain seq x y z
N LYS A 1 -8.87 -9.20 -6.09
CA LYS A 1 -7.79 -9.83 -5.25
C LYS A 1 -6.89 -8.75 -4.66
N PRO A 2 -6.50 -8.86 -3.38
CA PRO A 2 -5.62 -7.89 -2.73
C PRO A 2 -4.23 -7.85 -3.35
N CYS A 3 -3.64 -6.65 -3.38
CA CYS A 3 -2.38 -6.37 -4.05
C CYS A 3 -1.52 -5.44 -3.20
N LEU A 4 -0.24 -5.74 -3.08
CA LEU A 4 0.74 -4.84 -2.50
C LEU A 4 1.75 -4.43 -3.57
N VAL A 5 1.96 -3.13 -3.72
CA VAL A 5 2.92 -2.57 -4.67
C VAL A 5 3.95 -1.73 -3.92
N LEU A 6 5.24 -2.00 -4.14
CA LEU A 6 6.31 -1.09 -3.73
C LEU A 6 6.77 -0.27 -4.94
N LEU A 7 6.48 1.03 -4.92
CA LEU A 7 6.94 2.02 -5.87
C LEU A 7 8.23 2.67 -5.35
N CYS A 8 9.35 2.29 -5.95
CA CYS A 8 10.66 2.82 -5.59
C CYS A 8 11.25 3.63 -6.76
N SER A 9 11.48 4.92 -6.58
CA SER A 9 12.15 5.77 -7.57
C SER A 9 12.84 6.98 -6.92
N PRO A 10 13.80 7.66 -7.59
CA PRO A 10 14.49 8.82 -7.03
C PRO A 10 13.55 9.94 -6.51
N PRO A 11 14.02 10.82 -5.61
CA PRO A 11 13.24 11.97 -5.17
C PRO A 11 12.86 12.87 -6.35
N GLY A 12 11.69 13.52 -6.28
CA GLY A 12 11.20 14.40 -7.35
C GLY A 12 10.57 13.68 -8.56
N ALA A 13 10.55 12.36 -8.60
CA ALA A 13 9.94 11.58 -9.70
C ALA A 13 8.40 11.58 -9.72
N GLY A 14 7.72 12.44 -8.94
CA GLY A 14 6.27 12.59 -8.96
C GLY A 14 5.47 11.47 -8.27
N LYS A 15 6.09 10.63 -7.43
CA LYS A 15 5.45 9.47 -6.79
C LYS A 15 4.19 9.82 -5.96
N SER A 16 4.26 10.86 -5.13
CA SER A 16 3.12 11.28 -4.27
C SER A 16 1.99 11.92 -5.07
N PHE A 17 2.33 12.65 -6.14
CA PHE A 17 1.32 13.14 -7.10
C PHE A 17 0.59 11.96 -7.76
N PHE A 18 1.35 10.95 -8.17
CA PHE A 18 0.82 9.75 -8.79
C PHE A 18 -0.07 8.91 -7.85
N SER A 19 0.33 8.75 -6.58
CA SER A 19 -0.46 7.98 -5.61
C SER A 19 -1.81 8.62 -5.32
N ASN A 20 -1.87 9.96 -5.30
CA ASN A 20 -3.12 10.69 -5.18
C ASN A 20 -4.03 10.49 -6.39
N GLN A 21 -3.48 10.48 -7.61
CA GLN A 21 -4.27 10.22 -8.82
C GLN A 21 -4.90 8.81 -8.80
N ILE A 22 -4.13 7.78 -8.40
CA ILE A 22 -4.67 6.42 -8.23
C ILE A 22 -5.79 6.40 -7.19
N ALA A 23 -5.58 7.05 -6.05
CA ALA A 23 -6.56 7.07 -4.98
C ALA A 23 -7.90 7.67 -5.43
N GLU A 24 -7.87 8.77 -6.19
CA GLU A 24 -9.07 9.40 -6.74
C GLU A 24 -9.77 8.49 -7.76
N GLU A 25 -9.03 7.80 -8.64
CA GLU A 25 -9.60 6.84 -9.58
C GLU A 25 -10.27 5.65 -8.87
N LEU A 26 -9.61 5.08 -7.84
CA LEU A 26 -10.13 3.97 -7.07
C LEU A 26 -11.35 4.36 -6.24
N LYS A 27 -11.35 5.56 -5.66
CA LYS A 27 -12.51 6.11 -4.96
C LYS A 27 -13.69 6.29 -5.91
N GLY A 28 -13.47 6.89 -7.08
CA GLY A 28 -14.52 7.18 -8.05
C GLY A 28 -15.11 5.94 -8.74
N ARG A 29 -14.29 4.93 -9.04
CA ARG A 29 -14.73 3.74 -9.80
C ARG A 29 -15.08 2.54 -8.92
N HIS A 30 -14.46 2.42 -7.75
CA HIS A 30 -14.54 1.21 -6.91
C HIS A 30 -15.05 1.49 -5.50
N GLN A 31 -15.43 2.74 -5.18
CA GLN A 31 -15.95 3.14 -3.86
C GLN A 31 -15.01 2.73 -2.71
N MET A 32 -13.70 2.69 -2.98
CA MET A 32 -12.71 2.30 -1.99
C MET A 32 -12.41 3.45 -1.03
N SER A 33 -12.31 3.13 0.25
CA SER A 33 -11.81 4.05 1.26
C SER A 33 -10.30 4.26 1.06
N LYS A 34 -9.82 5.50 1.23
CA LYS A 34 -8.39 5.85 1.17
C LYS A 34 -7.87 6.03 2.59
N ALA A 35 -6.78 5.35 2.92
CA ALA A 35 -5.95 5.65 4.10
C ALA A 35 -4.56 6.10 3.63
N PHE A 36 -3.97 7.07 4.32
CA PHE A 36 -2.66 7.63 3.98
C PHE A 36 -1.78 7.74 5.22
N ILE A 37 -0.54 7.26 5.10
CA ILE A 37 0.48 7.33 6.15
C ILE A 37 1.71 7.97 5.54
N ASP A 38 2.24 9.00 6.18
CA ASP A 38 3.54 9.59 5.85
C ASP A 38 4.60 8.96 6.75
N GLY A 39 5.51 8.17 6.17
CA GLY A 39 6.58 7.50 6.89
C GLY A 39 7.67 8.44 7.43
N SER A 40 7.67 9.71 7.02
CA SER A 40 8.54 10.76 7.56
C SER A 40 7.93 11.49 8.77
N ASP A 41 6.67 11.19 9.13
CA ASP A 41 5.97 11.87 10.21
C ASP A 41 6.53 11.47 11.58
N ASP A 42 7.03 12.47 12.32
CA ASP A 42 7.59 12.31 13.66
C ASP A 42 6.57 11.76 14.68
N ARG A 43 5.26 11.87 14.40
CA ARG A 43 4.19 11.34 15.26
C ARG A 43 4.14 9.81 15.30
N LEU A 44 4.78 9.15 14.34
CA LEU A 44 4.93 7.69 14.30
C LEU A 44 5.82 7.15 15.44
N VAL A 45 6.46 8.02 16.23
CA VAL A 45 7.35 7.63 17.33
C VAL A 45 6.59 7.23 18.59
N ASP A 46 5.41 7.81 18.83
CA ASP A 46 4.68 7.67 20.11
C ASP A 46 3.38 6.86 20.01
N MET A 47 2.81 6.69 18.81
CA MET A 47 1.61 5.88 18.57
C MET A 47 1.96 4.57 17.88
N ALA A 48 1.32 3.47 18.30
CA ALA A 48 1.43 2.23 17.55
C ALA A 48 0.81 2.45 16.15
N LEU A 49 1.57 2.17 15.08
CA LEU A 49 1.09 2.28 13.70
C LEU A 49 -0.24 1.53 13.49
N THR A 50 -0.41 0.45 14.24
CA THR A 50 -1.63 -0.36 14.32
C THR A 50 -2.84 0.45 14.78
N GLU A 51 -2.70 1.34 15.76
CA GLU A 51 -3.80 2.18 16.27
C GLU A 51 -4.23 3.22 15.24
N ILE A 52 -3.28 3.81 14.51
CA ILE A 52 -3.57 4.74 13.39
C ILE A 52 -4.35 4.00 12.31
N LEU A 53 -3.88 2.80 11.94
CA LEU A 53 -4.54 1.95 10.94
C LEU A 53 -5.93 1.52 11.39
N GLU A 54 -6.11 1.14 12.66
CA GLU A 54 -7.40 0.74 13.21
C GLU A 54 -8.41 1.89 13.23
N CYS A 55 -7.98 3.11 13.62
CA CYS A 55 -8.83 4.30 13.57
C CYS A 55 -9.28 4.68 12.15
N GLU A 56 -8.39 4.55 11.16
CA GLU A 56 -8.70 4.85 9.75
C GLU A 56 -9.64 3.81 9.10
N ILE A 57 -9.81 2.64 9.73
CA ILE A 57 -10.48 1.46 9.12
C ILE A 57 -11.72 1.02 9.89
N ALA A 58 -11.92 1.52 11.11
CA ALA A 58 -12.96 1.08 12.05
C ALA A 58 -14.38 1.01 11.46
N ASP A 59 -14.69 1.79 10.41
CA ASP A 59 -16.04 1.93 9.86
C ASP A 59 -16.28 1.30 8.47
N SER A 60 -15.31 0.62 7.87
CA SER A 60 -15.45 0.19 6.46
C SER A 60 -15.53 -1.33 6.27
N SER A 61 -16.72 -1.81 5.92
CA SER A 61 -16.92 -3.10 5.25
C SER A 61 -16.42 -3.11 3.79
N ALA A 62 -15.88 -2.00 3.31
CA ALA A 62 -15.43 -1.82 1.94
C ALA A 62 -13.92 -2.09 1.77
N HIS A 63 -13.52 -2.38 0.54
CA HIS A 63 -12.13 -2.53 0.16
C HIS A 63 -11.35 -1.22 0.43
N LEU A 64 -10.19 -1.33 1.08
CA LEU A 64 -9.37 -0.18 1.46
C LEU A 64 -8.15 -0.06 0.55
N PHE A 65 -7.85 1.17 0.13
CA PHE A 65 -6.59 1.54 -0.50
C PHE A 65 -5.70 2.28 0.51
N LEU A 66 -4.64 1.62 0.97
CA LEU A 66 -3.65 2.17 1.89
C LEU A 66 -2.44 2.68 1.10
N ILE A 67 -2.07 3.92 1.33
CA ILE A 67 -0.84 4.52 0.80
C ILE A 67 0.10 4.78 1.96
N VAL A 68 1.33 4.28 1.86
CA VAL A 68 2.41 4.58 2.79
C VAL A 68 3.48 5.33 2.03
N ASP A 69 3.50 6.64 2.17
CA ASP A 69 4.53 7.50 1.59
C ASP A 69 5.82 7.46 2.42
N GLU A 70 6.96 7.75 1.79
CA GLU A 70 8.26 7.79 2.46
C GLU A 70 8.56 6.50 3.27
N PHE A 71 8.13 5.32 2.78
CA PHE A 71 8.22 4.03 3.47
C PHE A 71 9.64 3.68 3.98
N HIS A 72 10.67 4.09 3.25
CA HIS A 72 12.08 3.92 3.62
C HIS A 72 12.53 4.76 4.84
N MET A 73 11.70 5.69 5.31
CA MET A 73 11.90 6.47 6.52
C MET A 73 11.33 5.78 7.76
N LEU A 74 10.45 4.78 7.58
CA LEU A 74 9.94 3.98 8.71
C LEU A 74 11.08 3.23 9.40
N LYS A 75 11.08 3.27 10.73
CA LYS A 75 11.96 2.43 11.57
C LYS A 75 11.57 0.95 11.42
N ASP A 76 12.53 0.07 11.67
CA ASP A 76 12.31 -1.39 11.58
C ASP A 76 11.12 -1.87 12.44
N VAL A 77 10.96 -1.30 13.64
CA VAL A 77 9.81 -1.61 14.53
C VAL A 77 8.48 -1.27 13.85
N HIS A 78 8.39 -0.13 13.17
CA HIS A 78 7.17 0.29 12.47
C HIS A 78 6.92 -0.54 11.22
N LYS A 79 7.98 -0.94 10.49
CA LYS A 79 7.87 -1.88 9.36
C LYS A 79 7.30 -3.21 9.85
N VAL A 80 7.83 -3.77 10.94
CA VAL A 80 7.31 -5.02 11.53
C VAL A 80 5.83 -4.90 11.90
N GLN A 81 5.43 -3.82 12.57
CA GLN A 81 4.02 -3.55 12.91
C GLN A 81 3.15 -3.45 11.65
N LEU A 82 3.60 -2.70 10.63
CA LEU A 82 2.91 -2.57 9.35
C LEU A 82 2.70 -3.94 8.71
N PHE A 83 3.77 -4.72 8.55
CA PHE A 83 3.72 -6.02 7.89
C PHE A 83 2.85 -7.03 8.67
N GLN A 84 2.88 -7.01 10.00
CA GLN A 84 1.97 -7.82 10.82
C GLN A 84 0.51 -7.41 10.60
N TRP A 85 0.22 -6.12 10.62
CA TRP A 85 -1.13 -5.62 10.39
C TRP A 85 -1.64 -5.92 8.97
N LEU A 86 -0.78 -5.77 7.96
CA LEU A 86 -1.06 -6.12 6.57
C LEU A 86 -1.43 -7.58 6.41
N ARG A 87 -0.73 -8.51 7.08
CA ARG A 87 -1.06 -9.94 7.06
C ARG A 87 -2.47 -10.22 7.57
N LEU A 88 -2.84 -9.61 8.69
CA LEU A 88 -4.15 -9.81 9.32
C LEU A 88 -5.30 -9.27 8.45
N ASN A 89 -5.03 -8.23 7.66
CA ASN A 89 -6.03 -7.52 6.89
C ASN A 89 -5.95 -7.76 5.37
N VAL A 90 -5.04 -8.64 4.92
CA VAL A 90 -4.64 -8.74 3.51
C VAL A 90 -5.82 -8.93 2.57
N ARG A 91 -6.87 -9.66 2.95
CA ARG A 91 -8.00 -9.99 2.07
C ARG A 91 -8.78 -8.79 1.54
N ARG A 92 -8.78 -7.67 2.27
CA ARG A 92 -9.56 -6.46 1.96
C ARG A 92 -8.69 -5.27 1.55
N LEU A 93 -7.39 -5.47 1.40
CA LEU A 93 -6.43 -4.39 1.23
C LEU A 93 -5.80 -4.33 -0.16
N HIS A 94 -5.72 -3.12 -0.67
CA HIS A 94 -4.79 -2.73 -1.71
C HIS A 94 -3.79 -1.75 -1.10
N VAL A 95 -2.51 -2.02 -1.26
CA VAL A 95 -1.45 -1.28 -0.58
C VAL A 95 -0.46 -0.74 -1.59
N LEU A 96 -0.16 0.55 -1.48
CA LEU A 96 0.89 1.22 -2.23
C LEU A 96 1.94 1.75 -1.25
N LEU A 97 3.10 1.10 -1.22
CA LEU A 97 4.28 1.57 -0.50
C LEU A 97 5.09 2.44 -1.45
N ILE A 98 5.50 3.63 -1.01
CA ILE A 98 6.27 4.58 -1.82
C ILE A 98 7.59 4.83 -1.13
N ALA A 99 8.69 4.71 -1.87
CA ALA A 99 10.01 4.93 -1.30
C ALA A 99 11.00 5.56 -2.29
N ASN A 100 12.02 6.23 -1.76
CA ASN A 100 13.15 6.74 -2.55
C ASN A 100 14.29 5.72 -2.65
N ARG A 101 14.34 4.76 -1.71
CA ARG A 101 15.31 3.68 -1.63
C ARG A 101 14.65 2.43 -1.08
N LYS A 102 15.26 1.28 -1.33
CA LYS A 102 14.88 0.00 -0.71
C LYS A 102 16.14 -0.68 -0.18
N ASP A 103 16.02 -1.37 0.94
CA ASP A 103 17.11 -2.16 1.50
C ASP A 103 16.81 -3.67 1.44
N SER A 104 17.76 -4.49 1.87
CA SER A 104 17.61 -5.96 1.87
C SER A 104 16.53 -6.45 2.84
N ARG A 105 16.26 -5.71 3.93
CA ARG A 105 15.25 -6.07 4.93
C ARG A 105 13.84 -5.78 4.42
N ASP A 106 13.67 -4.70 3.66
CA ASP A 106 12.41 -4.40 2.95
C ASP A 106 12.01 -5.56 2.03
N LEU A 107 12.98 -6.09 1.29
CA LEU A 107 12.76 -7.21 0.39
C LEU A 107 12.41 -8.51 1.13
N GLU A 108 13.02 -8.73 2.30
CA GLU A 108 12.73 -9.90 3.14
C GLU A 108 11.30 -9.87 3.68
N HIS A 109 10.85 -8.73 4.20
CA HIS A 109 9.47 -8.56 4.65
C HIS A 109 8.46 -8.75 3.52
N LEU A 110 8.74 -8.21 2.33
CA LEU A 110 7.90 -8.41 1.15
C LEU A 110 7.87 -9.88 0.73
N LYS A 111 9.01 -10.58 0.76
CA LYS A 111 9.07 -12.01 0.41
C LYS A 111 8.17 -12.85 1.31
N GLN A 112 8.19 -12.58 2.61
CA GLN A 112 7.34 -13.30 3.57
C GLN A 112 5.84 -13.08 3.29
N LEU A 113 5.41 -11.87 2.92
CA LEU A 113 4.01 -11.61 2.55
C LEU A 113 3.57 -12.35 1.27
N LYS A 114 4.51 -12.62 0.35
CA LYS A 114 4.23 -13.35 -0.88
C LYS A 114 3.90 -14.82 -0.60
N GLU A 115 4.58 -15.41 0.38
CA GLU A 115 4.37 -16.79 0.84
C GLU A 115 2.96 -16.96 1.45
N ASP A 116 2.41 -15.89 2.05
CA ASP A 116 1.05 -15.84 2.59
C ASP A 116 -0.06 -15.72 1.50
N GLY A 117 0.30 -15.80 0.21
CA GLY A 117 -0.63 -15.79 -0.93
C GLY A 117 -0.99 -14.40 -1.46
N THR A 118 -0.31 -13.34 -0.98
CA THR A 118 -0.51 -11.96 -1.43
C THR A 118 0.11 -11.76 -2.82
N LYS A 119 -0.61 -11.11 -3.74
CA LYS A 119 0.00 -10.64 -5.00
C LYS A 119 0.87 -9.43 -4.69
N ILE A 120 2.19 -9.56 -4.90
CA ILE A 120 3.16 -8.48 -4.70
C ILE A 120 3.76 -8.07 -6.03
N GLY A 121 3.64 -6.79 -6.36
CA GLY A 121 4.36 -6.13 -7.45
C GLY A 121 5.50 -5.29 -6.89
N ILE A 122 6.71 -5.48 -7.40
CA ILE A 122 7.83 -4.56 -7.16
C ILE A 122 8.15 -3.97 -8.52
N GLU A 123 7.66 -2.76 -8.77
CA GLU A 123 7.69 -2.18 -10.12
C GLU A 123 8.75 -1.08 -10.20
N PRO A 124 9.75 -1.22 -11.08
CA PRO A 124 10.58 -0.10 -11.48
C PRO A 124 9.78 0.81 -12.44
N GLU A 125 9.35 1.95 -11.92
CA GLU A 125 9.05 3.18 -12.67
C GLU A 125 7.95 3.19 -13.76
N ARG A 126 7.06 2.21 -13.90
CA ARG A 126 5.93 2.33 -14.86
C ARG A 126 4.55 2.28 -14.23
N VAL A 127 4.09 3.50 -13.91
CA VAL A 127 2.74 3.96 -13.58
C VAL A 127 1.62 3.20 -14.31
N VAL A 128 1.73 3.05 -15.63
CA VAL A 128 0.69 2.44 -16.45
C VAL A 128 0.50 0.98 -16.09
N ASP A 129 1.58 0.25 -15.81
CA ASP A 129 1.48 -1.18 -15.46
C ASP A 129 0.84 -1.39 -14.09
N ILE A 130 1.03 -0.46 -13.14
CA ILE A 130 0.39 -0.50 -11.81
C ILE A 130 -1.10 -0.19 -11.91
N VAL A 131 -1.49 0.87 -12.61
CA VAL A 131 -2.91 1.24 -12.80
C VAL A 131 -3.62 0.19 -13.65
N THR A 132 -2.99 -0.29 -14.73
CA THR A 132 -3.54 -1.36 -15.56
C THR A 132 -3.63 -2.66 -14.78
N ARG A 133 -2.68 -3.02 -13.91
CA ARG A 133 -2.79 -4.23 -13.07
C ARG A 133 -3.81 -4.08 -11.94
N LEU A 134 -3.83 -2.95 -11.23
CA LEU A 134 -4.81 -2.68 -10.18
C LEU A 134 -6.22 -2.62 -10.80
N GLY A 135 -6.38 -1.85 -11.88
CA GLY A 135 -7.61 -1.74 -12.66
C GLY A 135 -8.05 -3.09 -13.24
N ASN A 136 -7.17 -3.87 -13.87
CA ASN A 136 -7.53 -5.19 -14.41
C ASN A 136 -7.84 -6.21 -13.30
N ALA A 137 -7.15 -6.15 -12.17
CA ALA A 137 -7.44 -7.01 -11.01
C ALA A 137 -8.77 -6.66 -10.33
N LEU A 138 -9.24 -5.42 -10.48
CA LEU A 138 -10.53 -4.93 -9.99
C LEU A 138 -11.65 -5.13 -11.03
N LEU A 139 -11.35 -5.06 -12.34
CA LEU A 139 -12.31 -5.24 -13.44
C LEU A 139 -12.59 -6.72 -13.76
N SER A 140 -11.64 -7.63 -13.57
CA SER A 140 -11.87 -9.07 -13.77
C SER A 140 -12.90 -9.68 -12.80
N GLU A 141 -13.29 -8.95 -11.75
CA GLU A 141 -14.29 -9.38 -10.76
C GLU A 141 -15.70 -8.87 -11.07
N VAL A 142 -15.88 -7.95 -12.02
CA VAL A 142 -17.21 -7.45 -12.45
C VAL A 142 -17.78 -8.28 -13.63
N MET A 143 -16.97 -9.16 -14.21
CA MET A 143 -17.31 -9.90 -15.43
C MET A 143 -17.35 -11.43 -15.28
N ASP A 144 -17.09 -11.98 -14.10
CA ASP A 144 -17.43 -13.38 -13.80
C ASP A 144 -18.78 -13.40 -13.05
N PRO A 145 -19.88 -13.84 -13.70
CA PRO A 145 -21.22 -13.91 -13.10
C PRO A 145 -21.38 -15.03 -12.06
#